data_AF-A0A8H5X967-F1
#
_entry.id   AF-A0A8H5X967-F1
#
_cell.length_a   1.000
_cell.length_b   1.000
_cell.length_c   1.000
_cell.angle_alpha   90.00
_cell.angle_beta   90.00
_cell.angle_gamma   90.00
#
_symmetry.space_group_name_H-M   'P 1'
#
loop_
_entity.id
_entity.type
_entity.pdbx_description
1 polymer ?
#
loop_
_entity_poly.entity_id
_entity_poly.type
_entity_poly.pdbx_seq_one_letter_code
_entity_poly.pdbx_strand_id
1 'polypeptide(L)'
;MLSNGTGARVGRVLNPGLRFPILLVVVPEARSAEHAIAAFARPISQDQPAQEFRQIYETSMTAHLGPGNDRISDMVTDLTGPSLQWLQSQTSPSMPGFHFDMFNEIQENMTSLGSFQSQASVPQRTTLPFLKRFTESSGIADGFDCGTLAQRRQLYNSIDDSHCQFLRGKTREIVTMMKRTMSRTQPCTNIGLEWSPVMEKGCFEFFSPVNLQRFFLLFWSGWYPNTPIIHRPTFNPESEPPGLVASLAVLGACMSPEPGDCVRAMAWLAAVEEAVFSDDLLFDDSVVASSDLTGDEQVVWDRMKALQAAYFVCIAQNWEGSKDGKQRIRKERYSHIVSIARSFGLYNLSLVSLDATSPTYQKWTKFILIESMIRTATYIYLLDSAFVLFWRLPPRVMSLELNTGLVCPEVCFQAGSAAECFLHLYTATKASQNQFRLRVSSCVRLLCSSQHVDMNLFRNLSSFNMFTIVSVFQYQTTLVDVSQMSPAATGLGRWLWLWQNGDNIKSSSAEFPIGDIWQRIGFMQHADEYYHLACAMLERWKHDEREIRANLASWATPFGQVQGTPKYDDGEMVQVKALIHEMENMSY
;
A
#
# COMPACT_ATOMS: atom_id res chain seq x y z
N MET A 1 -8.76 56.15 16.28
CA MET A 1 -7.84 57.11 16.91
C MET A 1 -7.56 56.64 18.33
N LEU A 2 -6.26 56.43 18.64
CA LEU A 2 -5.60 56.38 19.96
C LEU A 2 -6.11 55.30 20.94
N SER A 3 -5.39 54.27 21.40
CA SER A 3 -3.98 53.92 21.66
C SER A 3 -3.80 53.57 23.14
N ASN A 4 -2.84 52.67 23.40
CA ASN A 4 -2.17 52.30 24.67
C ASN A 4 -2.73 51.00 25.30
N GLY A 5 -2.01 49.89 25.41
CA GLY A 5 -0.56 49.63 25.32
C GLY A 5 0.05 49.40 26.72
N THR A 6 1.03 48.49 26.77
CA THR A 6 1.81 47.97 27.94
C THR A 6 1.11 46.83 28.71
N GLY A 7 1.68 45.63 28.94
CA GLY A 7 3.01 45.09 28.70
C GLY A 7 3.77 44.88 30.01
N ALA A 8 3.74 43.66 30.57
CA ALA A 8 4.79 43.15 31.48
C ALA A 8 4.70 41.62 31.67
N ARG A 9 5.77 40.93 31.29
CA ARG A 9 6.08 39.52 31.64
C ARG A 9 6.72 39.48 33.03
N VAL A 10 6.36 38.49 33.86
CA VAL A 10 7.28 37.85 34.81
C VAL A 10 6.94 36.36 34.87
N GLY A 11 7.93 35.50 34.59
CA GLY A 11 7.81 34.06 34.75
C GLY A 11 8.20 33.60 36.15
N ARG A 12 7.70 32.44 36.56
CA ARG A 12 8.42 31.48 37.40
C ARG A 12 7.83 30.08 37.26
N VAL A 13 8.74 29.15 37.00
CA VAL A 13 8.64 27.70 36.95
C VAL A 13 8.21 27.15 38.32
N LEU A 14 7.41 26.07 38.35
CA LEU A 14 7.58 24.84 39.14
C LEU A 14 6.31 23.97 39.12
N ASN A 15 6.38 22.83 38.41
CA ASN A 15 5.61 21.61 38.69
C ASN A 15 6.37 20.88 39.83
N PRO A 16 5.75 20.16 40.80
CA PRO A 16 4.94 18.96 40.55
C PRO A 16 3.78 18.72 41.54
N GLY A 17 2.80 17.86 41.20
CA GLY A 17 1.94 17.26 42.23
C GLY A 17 0.59 16.73 41.76
N LEU A 18 0.54 15.42 41.53
CA LEU A 18 -0.67 14.60 41.43
C LEU A 18 -1.72 14.91 42.52
N ARG A 19 -3.00 14.97 42.14
CA ARG A 19 -4.15 14.30 42.80
C ARG A 19 -5.46 14.62 42.07
N PHE A 20 -5.99 13.62 41.34
CA PHE A 20 -7.36 13.60 40.84
C PHE A 20 -8.32 13.16 41.96
N PRO A 21 -9.49 13.81 42.14
CA PRO A 21 -10.57 13.26 42.93
C PRO A 21 -11.44 12.30 42.09
N ILE A 22 -11.61 11.11 42.63
CA ILE A 22 -12.52 10.04 42.20
C ILE A 22 -13.97 10.52 42.43
N LEU A 23 -14.80 10.55 41.39
CA LEU A 23 -16.25 10.66 41.53
C LEU A 23 -16.87 9.29 41.17
N LEU A 24 -17.26 8.56 42.22
CA LEU A 24 -18.14 7.40 42.13
C LEU A 24 -19.53 7.84 41.69
N VAL A 25 -20.04 7.29 40.59
CA VAL A 25 -21.47 7.26 40.29
C VAL A 25 -21.90 5.81 40.13
N VAL A 26 -22.85 5.45 40.98
CA VAL A 26 -23.44 4.13 41.20
C VAL A 26 -24.30 3.75 39.98
N VAL A 27 -24.07 2.55 39.44
CA VAL A 27 -24.91 1.90 38.43
C VAL A 27 -26.01 1.11 39.13
N PRO A 28 -27.30 1.28 38.80
CA PRO A 28 -28.34 0.33 39.19
C PRO A 28 -28.46 -0.79 38.14
N GLU A 29 -28.37 -2.03 38.60
CA GLU A 29 -28.78 -3.22 37.85
C GLU A 29 -30.27 -3.17 37.51
N ALA A 30 -30.62 -3.48 36.26
CA ALA A 30 -31.92 -4.03 35.92
C ALA A 30 -31.80 -4.97 34.71
N ARG A 31 -32.02 -6.25 35.01
CA ARG A 31 -32.20 -7.37 34.10
C ARG A 31 -33.38 -7.12 33.15
N SER A 32 -33.24 -7.55 31.89
CA SER A 32 -34.28 -8.18 31.06
C SER A 32 -34.17 -7.76 29.59
N ALA A 33 -33.55 -8.60 28.76
CA ALA A 33 -33.87 -8.77 27.34
C ALA A 33 -33.22 -10.05 26.78
N GLU A 34 -33.43 -11.18 27.45
CA GLU A 34 -32.93 -12.51 27.02
C GLU A 34 -33.89 -13.26 26.06
N HIS A 35 -34.83 -12.57 25.40
CA HIS A 35 -35.85 -13.23 24.57
C HIS A 35 -36.04 -12.56 23.20
N ALA A 36 -35.03 -12.66 22.32
CA ALA A 36 -35.22 -12.42 20.88
C ALA A 36 -34.15 -13.04 19.93
N ILE A 37 -33.38 -14.06 20.35
CA ILE A 37 -32.36 -14.72 19.48
C ILE A 37 -32.77 -16.17 19.11
N ALA A 38 -34.06 -16.51 19.22
CA ALA A 38 -34.54 -17.89 19.04
C ALA A 38 -35.30 -18.17 17.73
N ALA A 39 -35.13 -17.38 16.66
CA ALA A 39 -35.70 -17.68 15.35
C ALA A 39 -34.67 -17.45 14.25
N PHE A 40 -34.33 -18.50 13.50
CA PHE A 40 -33.35 -18.62 12.40
C PHE A 40 -31.95 -19.21 12.69
N ALA A 41 -31.75 -19.90 13.81
CA ALA A 41 -30.64 -20.85 13.94
C ALA A 41 -31.08 -22.24 13.45
N ARG A 42 -30.66 -22.64 12.24
CA ARG A 42 -30.54 -24.07 11.89
C ARG A 42 -29.23 -24.60 12.48
N PRO A 43 -29.20 -25.78 13.11
CA PRO A 43 -27.98 -26.29 13.71
C PRO A 43 -27.02 -26.76 12.61
N ILE A 44 -25.89 -26.07 12.46
CA ILE A 44 -24.73 -26.58 11.72
C ILE A 44 -23.95 -27.47 12.69
N SER A 45 -23.81 -28.74 12.34
CA SER A 45 -23.00 -29.72 13.07
C SER A 45 -21.56 -29.22 13.18
N GLN A 46 -21.06 -29.02 14.41
CA GLN A 46 -19.73 -28.47 14.67
C GLN A 46 -18.57 -29.48 14.46
N ASP A 47 -18.84 -30.73 14.10
CA ASP A 47 -17.81 -31.77 13.95
C ASP A 47 -17.52 -32.18 12.49
N GLN A 48 -18.28 -31.69 11.50
CA GLN A 48 -18.07 -32.02 10.09
C GLN A 48 -16.86 -31.33 9.40
N PRO A 49 -16.47 -30.08 9.72
CA PRO A 49 -15.36 -29.43 9.02
C PRO A 49 -14.03 -30.16 9.27
N ALA A 50 -13.77 -30.61 10.50
CA ALA A 50 -12.50 -31.24 10.87
C ALA A 50 -12.23 -32.59 10.15
N GLN A 51 -13.29 -33.34 9.82
CA GLN A 51 -13.18 -34.60 9.08
C GLN A 51 -12.97 -34.36 7.58
N GLU A 52 -13.69 -33.41 6.98
CA GLU A 52 -13.44 -32.98 5.59
C GLU A 52 -12.02 -32.39 5.44
N PHE A 53 -11.53 -31.64 6.44
CA PHE A 53 -10.16 -31.10 6.46
C PHE A 53 -9.09 -32.19 6.52
N ARG A 54 -9.24 -33.23 7.35
CA ARG A 54 -8.31 -34.38 7.33
C ARG A 54 -8.34 -35.10 5.99
N GLN A 55 -9.53 -35.31 5.44
CA GLN A 55 -9.68 -36.06 4.21
C GLN A 55 -9.10 -35.30 3.00
N ILE A 56 -9.29 -33.98 2.91
CA ILE A 56 -8.69 -33.14 1.85
C ILE A 56 -7.17 -33.03 2.03
N TYR A 57 -6.68 -32.92 3.27
CA TYR A 57 -5.25 -32.88 3.58
C TYR A 57 -4.54 -34.20 3.23
N GLU A 58 -5.14 -35.34 3.57
CA GLU A 58 -4.63 -36.68 3.25
C GLU A 58 -4.75 -37.01 1.75
N THR A 59 -5.83 -36.57 1.10
CA THR A 59 -6.06 -36.78 -0.35
C THR A 59 -5.13 -35.91 -1.20
N SER A 60 -4.82 -34.68 -0.74
CA SER A 60 -3.87 -33.79 -1.44
C SER A 60 -2.42 -34.23 -1.28
N MET A 61 -2.07 -34.86 -0.15
CA MET A 61 -0.76 -35.49 0.04
C MET A 61 -0.57 -36.73 -0.84
N THR A 62 -1.64 -37.48 -1.13
CA THR A 62 -1.59 -38.69 -1.97
C THR A 62 -1.69 -38.38 -3.47
N ALA A 63 -2.34 -37.28 -3.88
CA ALA A 63 -2.50 -36.93 -5.28
C ALA A 63 -1.23 -36.34 -5.96
N HIS A 64 -0.22 -35.91 -5.19
CA HIS A 64 1.01 -35.29 -5.72
C HIS A 64 2.28 -36.15 -5.66
N LEU A 65 2.15 -37.45 -5.36
CA LEU A 65 3.30 -38.36 -5.29
C LEU A 65 3.04 -39.61 -6.14
N GLY A 66 3.68 -39.65 -7.32
CA GLY A 66 3.81 -40.88 -8.09
C GLY A 66 4.61 -41.95 -7.30
N PRO A 67 4.48 -43.24 -7.64
CA PRO A 67 4.94 -44.32 -6.80
C PRO A 67 6.47 -44.42 -6.86
N GLY A 68 7.14 -44.18 -5.73
CA GLY A 68 8.56 -44.51 -5.58
C GLY A 68 9.32 -43.60 -4.62
N ASN A 69 9.17 -43.81 -3.31
CA ASN A 69 10.30 -43.80 -2.37
C ASN A 69 9.83 -44.17 -0.95
N ASP A 70 10.14 -45.41 -0.54
CA ASP A 70 9.95 -45.94 0.81
C ASP A 70 10.95 -45.32 1.81
N ARG A 71 10.88 -44.01 2.06
CA ARG A 71 11.71 -43.33 3.07
C ARG A 71 10.96 -42.37 3.99
N ILE A 72 9.63 -42.28 3.91
CA ILE A 72 8.84 -41.36 4.75
C ILE A 72 8.23 -42.07 5.97
N SER A 73 8.20 -43.40 6.01
CA SER A 73 7.75 -44.12 7.22
C SER A 73 8.68 -43.91 8.42
N ASP A 74 9.94 -43.54 8.20
CA ASP A 74 10.92 -43.33 9.27
C ASP A 74 10.86 -41.90 9.87
N MET A 75 10.26 -40.92 9.17
CA MET A 75 10.20 -39.52 9.63
C MET A 75 9.06 -39.22 10.60
N VAL A 76 8.06 -40.09 10.73
CA VAL A 76 6.95 -39.93 11.68
C VAL A 76 7.40 -40.27 13.11
N THR A 77 8.46 -41.04 13.27
CA THR A 77 9.01 -41.48 14.56
C THR A 77 9.90 -40.45 15.26
N ASP A 78 10.46 -39.47 14.55
CA ASP A 78 11.36 -38.46 15.14
C ASP A 78 10.64 -37.26 15.76
N LEU A 79 9.31 -37.15 15.60
CA LEU A 79 8.50 -36.07 16.18
C LEU A 79 8.09 -36.32 17.65
N THR A 80 8.57 -37.39 18.29
CA THR A 80 8.26 -37.71 19.71
C THR A 80 9.49 -37.87 20.62
N GLY A 81 10.68 -37.42 20.21
CA GLY A 81 11.92 -37.52 21.00
C GLY A 81 12.33 -36.26 21.80
N PRO A 82 12.93 -36.39 23.00
CA PRO A 82 13.31 -35.27 23.86
C PRO A 82 14.65 -34.66 23.43
N SER A 83 14.64 -33.55 22.68
CA SER A 83 15.86 -32.78 22.37
C SER A 83 15.61 -31.27 22.34
N LEU A 84 15.17 -30.73 23.48
CA LEU A 84 15.10 -29.29 23.76
C LEU A 84 16.07 -28.91 24.91
N GLN A 85 17.38 -29.01 24.67
CA GLN A 85 18.40 -28.58 25.65
C GLN A 85 19.33 -27.44 25.18
N TRP A 86 19.12 -26.88 23.98
CA TRP A 86 19.99 -25.80 23.47
C TRP A 86 19.46 -24.37 23.71
N LEU A 87 18.32 -24.21 24.37
CA LEU A 87 17.63 -22.91 24.59
C LEU A 87 18.03 -22.17 25.89
N GLN A 88 19.17 -22.49 26.49
CA GLN A 88 19.68 -21.77 27.65
C GLN A 88 21.13 -21.31 27.41
N SER A 89 21.38 -20.01 27.62
CA SER A 89 22.60 -19.22 27.32
C SER A 89 22.60 -18.65 25.88
N GLN A 90 22.77 -17.35 25.61
CA GLN A 90 23.68 -16.39 26.22
C GLN A 90 23.19 -14.93 26.16
N THR A 91 23.64 -14.18 27.16
CA THR A 91 23.57 -12.75 27.45
C THR A 91 24.38 -11.86 26.49
N SER A 92 23.92 -10.61 26.26
CA SER A 92 24.63 -9.54 25.52
C SER A 92 26.03 -9.21 26.05
N PRO A 93 26.89 -8.60 25.20
CA PRO A 93 27.67 -7.45 25.65
C PRO A 93 27.73 -6.26 24.67
N SER A 94 28.11 -5.14 25.26
CA SER A 94 28.16 -3.72 24.85
C SER A 94 29.10 -3.35 23.68
N MET A 95 28.71 -2.32 22.91
CA MET A 95 29.50 -1.61 21.87
C MET A 95 30.50 -0.60 22.47
N PRO A 96 31.74 -0.47 21.94
CA PRO A 96 32.58 0.71 22.10
C PRO A 96 32.44 1.71 20.93
N GLY A 97 32.55 3.01 21.24
CA GLY A 97 32.30 4.14 20.34
C GLY A 97 33.38 4.38 19.28
N PHE A 98 32.96 4.96 18.15
CA PHE A 98 33.80 5.26 16.99
C PHE A 98 34.25 6.74 16.97
N HIS A 99 35.55 6.96 16.75
CA HIS A 99 36.21 8.26 16.59
C HIS A 99 36.27 8.65 15.09
N PHE A 100 36.14 9.94 14.79
CA PHE A 100 35.76 10.48 13.47
C PHE A 100 36.91 10.73 12.46
N ASP A 101 38.16 10.37 12.78
CA ASP A 101 39.33 10.89 12.03
C ASP A 101 39.92 9.94 10.98
N MET A 102 39.23 8.84 10.64
CA MET A 102 39.73 7.80 9.73
C MET A 102 39.04 7.80 8.36
N PHE A 103 38.60 8.96 7.87
CA PHE A 103 37.90 9.07 6.57
C PHE A 103 38.56 10.01 5.55
N ASN A 104 39.72 10.59 5.87
CA ASN A 104 40.43 11.50 4.96
C ASN A 104 41.35 10.80 3.94
N GLU A 105 41.49 9.47 3.97
CA GLU A 105 42.35 8.71 3.06
C GLU A 105 41.62 7.54 2.38
N ILE A 106 40.56 7.82 1.61
CA ILE A 106 40.08 6.87 0.59
C ILE A 106 40.41 7.42 -0.79
N GLN A 107 41.41 6.79 -1.38
CA GLN A 107 42.04 7.04 -2.66
C GLN A 107 41.03 6.92 -3.83
N GLU A 108 41.13 7.86 -4.78
CA GLU A 108 40.24 8.09 -5.94
C GLU A 108 40.10 6.93 -6.96
N ASN A 109 40.61 5.73 -6.67
CA ASN A 109 40.70 4.62 -7.64
C ASN A 109 39.54 3.61 -7.63
N MET A 110 38.43 3.86 -6.92
CA MET A 110 37.23 2.98 -6.93
C MET A 110 36.01 3.56 -7.66
N THR A 111 36.22 4.50 -8.59
CA THR A 111 35.14 5.14 -9.37
C THR A 111 34.90 4.56 -10.77
N SER A 112 35.60 3.50 -11.19
CA SER A 112 35.15 2.73 -12.34
C SER A 112 34.04 1.77 -11.89
N LEU A 113 32.78 2.08 -12.24
CA LEU A 113 31.77 1.04 -12.39
C LEU A 113 32.42 -0.08 -13.21
N GLY A 114 32.65 -1.23 -12.58
CA GLY A 114 33.06 -2.42 -13.31
C GLY A 114 32.07 -2.62 -14.43
N SER A 115 32.58 -2.66 -15.65
CA SER A 115 31.83 -2.97 -16.85
C SER A 115 31.18 -4.35 -16.69
N PHE A 116 29.97 -4.41 -16.14
CA PHE A 116 29.05 -5.50 -16.41
C PHE A 116 28.53 -5.28 -17.83
N GLN A 117 29.42 -5.56 -18.79
CA GLN A 117 29.03 -5.80 -20.17
C GLN A 117 28.13 -7.04 -20.15
N SER A 118 26.82 -6.78 -20.20
CA SER A 118 25.87 -7.71 -20.81
C SER A 118 26.47 -8.16 -22.14
N GLN A 119 26.59 -9.47 -22.35
CA GLN A 119 27.07 -10.03 -23.60
C GLN A 119 26.27 -9.44 -24.76
N ALA A 120 27.01 -8.81 -25.68
CA ALA A 120 26.63 -8.40 -27.03
C ALA A 120 25.12 -8.46 -27.37
N SER A 121 24.40 -7.38 -27.06
CA SER A 121 23.23 -6.98 -27.83
C SER A 121 23.35 -5.49 -28.14
N VAL A 122 22.98 -5.13 -29.38
CA VAL A 122 22.91 -3.76 -29.93
C VAL A 122 22.40 -2.79 -28.86
N PRO A 123 22.92 -1.54 -28.73
CA PRO A 123 22.38 -0.58 -27.77
C PRO A 123 20.90 -0.35 -28.08
N GLN A 124 20.04 -1.07 -27.37
CA GLN A 124 18.60 -0.89 -27.47
C GLN A 124 18.28 0.39 -26.74
N ARG A 125 17.73 1.34 -27.50
CA ARG A 125 17.05 2.53 -26.99
C ARG A 125 16.19 2.11 -25.79
N THR A 126 16.50 2.60 -24.60
CA THR A 126 15.71 2.28 -23.40
C THR A 126 14.36 2.97 -23.53
N THR A 127 13.34 2.21 -23.90
CA THR A 127 11.96 2.70 -24.00
C THR A 127 11.23 2.45 -22.68
N LEU A 128 10.47 3.44 -22.21
CA LEU A 128 9.66 3.35 -20.99
C LEU A 128 8.16 3.48 -21.35
N PRO A 129 7.58 2.49 -22.06
CA PRO A 129 6.24 2.62 -22.63
C PRO A 129 5.14 2.83 -21.59
N PHE A 130 5.20 2.13 -20.44
CA PHE A 130 4.23 2.32 -19.37
C PHE A 130 4.35 3.72 -18.75
N LEU A 131 5.55 4.15 -18.35
CA LEU A 131 5.76 5.47 -17.73
C LEU A 131 5.46 6.61 -18.69
N LYS A 132 5.76 6.44 -19.98
CA LYS A 132 5.40 7.39 -21.03
C LYS A 132 3.88 7.53 -21.12
N ARG A 133 3.15 6.41 -21.29
CA ARG A 133 1.68 6.42 -21.32
C ARG A 133 1.11 7.03 -20.04
N PHE A 134 1.60 6.60 -18.87
CA PHE A 134 1.15 7.08 -17.56
C PHE A 134 1.28 8.60 -17.46
N THR A 135 2.43 9.16 -17.83
CA THR A 135 2.67 10.60 -17.73
C THR A 135 1.92 11.41 -18.80
N GLU A 136 1.71 10.86 -20.00
CA GLU A 136 0.99 11.53 -21.11
C GLU A 136 -0.53 11.46 -20.99
N SER A 137 -1.06 10.45 -20.29
CA SER A 137 -2.50 10.24 -20.10
C SER A 137 -3.11 11.19 -19.06
N SER A 138 -4.42 11.40 -19.17
CA SER A 138 -5.23 12.04 -18.14
C SER A 138 -6.27 11.05 -17.62
N GLY A 139 -6.37 10.94 -16.29
CA GLY A 139 -7.34 10.06 -15.65
C GLY A 139 -6.80 8.65 -15.35
N ILE A 140 -7.52 7.95 -14.49
CA ILE A 140 -7.11 6.67 -13.90
C ILE A 140 -7.11 5.56 -14.95
N ALA A 141 -8.19 5.50 -15.73
CA ALA A 141 -8.43 4.41 -16.66
C ALA A 141 -7.38 4.29 -17.78
N ASP A 142 -6.81 5.41 -18.19
CA ASP A 142 -5.86 5.49 -19.30
C ASP A 142 -4.39 5.50 -18.80
N GLY A 143 -4.17 5.95 -17.57
CA GLY A 143 -2.82 6.00 -16.98
C GLY A 143 -2.34 4.71 -16.35
N PHE A 144 -3.25 3.89 -15.82
CA PHE A 144 -2.90 2.66 -15.11
C PHE A 144 -3.27 1.40 -15.89
N ASP A 145 -2.88 0.24 -15.38
CA ASP A 145 -3.33 -1.05 -15.90
C ASP A 145 -4.76 -1.33 -15.41
N CYS A 146 -5.74 -0.73 -16.09
CA CYS A 146 -7.18 -0.87 -15.78
C CYS A 146 -7.94 -1.75 -16.79
N GLY A 147 -7.23 -2.54 -17.60
CA GLY A 147 -7.79 -3.32 -18.69
C GLY A 147 -8.21 -2.49 -19.90
N THR A 148 -8.38 -3.16 -21.05
CA THR A 148 -8.75 -2.49 -22.30
C THR A 148 -10.18 -1.97 -22.26
N LEU A 149 -10.49 -0.95 -23.07
CA LEU A 149 -11.86 -0.44 -23.22
C LEU A 149 -12.85 -1.55 -23.64
N ALA A 150 -12.40 -2.50 -24.48
CA ALA A 150 -13.21 -3.65 -24.89
C ALA A 150 -13.56 -4.57 -23.71
N GLN A 151 -12.57 -4.91 -22.87
CA GLN A 151 -12.80 -5.70 -21.66
C GLN A 151 -13.74 -4.98 -20.68
N ARG A 152 -13.55 -3.67 -20.49
CA ARG A 152 -14.42 -2.86 -19.62
C ARG A 152 -15.86 -2.80 -20.13
N ARG A 153 -16.07 -2.66 -21.44
CA ARG A 153 -17.41 -2.75 -22.08
C ARG A 153 -18.05 -4.12 -21.90
N GLN A 154 -17.28 -5.19 -22.06
CA GLN A 154 -17.78 -6.55 -21.88
C GLN A 154 -18.22 -6.80 -20.44
N LEU A 155 -17.41 -6.39 -19.46
CA LEU A 155 -17.76 -6.44 -18.04
C LEU A 155 -19.02 -5.62 -17.75
N TYR A 156 -19.07 -4.38 -18.21
CA TYR A 156 -20.19 -3.47 -17.99
C TYR A 156 -21.52 -4.05 -18.50
N ASN A 157 -21.50 -4.71 -19.65
CA ASN A 157 -22.68 -5.31 -20.27
C ASN A 157 -23.06 -6.70 -19.71
N SER A 158 -22.19 -7.34 -18.91
CA SER A 158 -22.46 -8.68 -18.36
C SER A 158 -23.39 -8.68 -17.14
N ILE A 159 -23.70 -7.50 -16.59
CA ILE A 159 -24.48 -7.39 -15.35
C ILE A 159 -25.97 -7.54 -15.66
N ASP A 160 -26.58 -8.51 -14.99
CA ASP A 160 -28.03 -8.65 -14.93
C ASP A 160 -28.58 -7.74 -13.82
N ASP A 161 -29.36 -6.73 -14.22
CA ASP A 161 -29.98 -5.75 -13.32
C ASP A 161 -30.97 -6.39 -12.32
N SER A 162 -31.42 -7.62 -12.58
CA SER A 162 -32.47 -8.29 -11.80
C SER A 162 -32.06 -8.68 -10.37
N HIS A 163 -30.76 -8.86 -10.10
CA HIS A 163 -30.24 -9.44 -8.84
C HIS A 163 -29.54 -8.46 -7.87
N CYS A 164 -29.59 -7.14 -8.12
CA CYS A 164 -28.85 -6.18 -7.29
C CYS A 164 -29.57 -5.73 -6.00
N GLN A 165 -30.69 -6.37 -5.61
CA GLN A 165 -31.56 -5.86 -4.54
C GLN A 165 -30.92 -5.84 -3.14
N PHE A 166 -29.92 -6.69 -2.91
CA PHE A 166 -29.19 -6.77 -1.65
C PHE A 166 -28.46 -5.44 -1.30
N LEU A 167 -28.03 -4.67 -2.31
CA LEU A 167 -27.36 -3.37 -2.10
C LEU A 167 -28.30 -2.20 -1.77
N ARG A 168 -29.62 -2.42 -1.64
CA ARG A 168 -30.59 -1.38 -1.28
C ARG A 168 -30.32 -0.78 0.09
N GLY A 169 -29.94 -1.61 1.07
CA GLY A 169 -29.55 -1.14 2.40
C GLY A 169 -28.36 -0.20 2.33
N LYS A 170 -27.30 -0.64 1.66
CA LYS A 170 -26.07 0.14 1.49
C LYS A 170 -26.28 1.45 0.75
N THR A 171 -27.13 1.45 -0.28
CA THR A 171 -27.52 2.69 -1.00
C THR A 171 -28.09 3.73 -0.03
N ARG A 172 -29.00 3.32 0.86
CA ARG A 172 -29.63 4.22 1.84
C ARG A 172 -28.62 4.72 2.87
N GLU A 173 -27.70 3.87 3.32
CA GLU A 173 -26.63 4.26 4.23
C GLU A 173 -25.72 5.33 3.60
N ILE A 174 -25.32 5.16 2.34
CA ILE A 174 -24.52 6.16 1.61
C ILE A 174 -25.28 7.48 1.50
N VAL A 175 -26.52 7.46 1.02
CA VAL A 175 -27.33 8.70 0.88
C VAL A 175 -27.47 9.40 2.23
N THR A 176 -27.67 8.64 3.31
CA THR A 176 -27.77 9.19 4.68
C THR A 176 -26.46 9.80 5.15
N MET A 177 -25.33 9.13 4.91
CA MET A 177 -23.99 9.63 5.24
C MET A 177 -23.71 10.94 4.49
N MET A 178 -24.01 10.99 3.19
CA MET A 178 -23.82 12.19 2.36
C MET A 178 -24.70 13.35 2.85
N LYS A 179 -25.99 13.09 3.09
CA LYS A 179 -26.93 14.08 3.63
C LYS A 179 -26.46 14.68 4.95
N ARG A 180 -26.02 13.84 5.90
CA ARG A 180 -25.50 14.27 7.20
C ARG A 180 -24.27 15.16 7.05
N THR A 181 -23.33 14.77 6.22
CA THR A 181 -22.06 15.49 6.01
C THR A 181 -22.31 16.85 5.38
N MET A 182 -23.10 16.89 4.30
CA MET A 182 -23.39 18.13 3.56
C MET A 182 -24.29 19.11 4.32
N SER A 183 -25.01 18.63 5.35
CA SER A 183 -25.81 19.51 6.22
C SER A 183 -24.98 20.12 7.36
N ARG A 184 -23.83 19.54 7.71
CA ARG A 184 -22.96 19.98 8.82
C ARG A 184 -21.86 20.92 8.38
N THR A 185 -21.35 20.72 7.16
CA THR A 185 -20.26 21.52 6.63
C THR A 185 -20.80 22.88 6.17
N GLN A 186 -20.32 23.96 6.79
CA GLN A 186 -20.38 25.27 6.12
C GLN A 186 -19.67 25.11 4.77
N PRO A 187 -20.15 25.74 3.69
CA PRO A 187 -19.68 25.44 2.33
C PRO A 187 -18.16 25.56 2.22
N CYS A 188 -17.47 24.42 2.18
CA CYS A 188 -16.01 24.36 1.97
C CYS A 188 -15.60 24.71 0.53
N THR A 189 -16.58 25.09 -0.29
CA THR A 189 -16.41 25.63 -1.62
C THR A 189 -17.24 26.92 -1.71
N ASN A 190 -16.79 27.90 -2.48
CA ASN A 190 -17.57 29.11 -2.83
C ASN A 190 -18.88 28.81 -3.60
N ILE A 191 -19.33 27.55 -3.60
CA ILE A 191 -20.57 27.07 -4.20
C ILE A 191 -21.37 26.46 -3.05
N GLY A 192 -22.09 27.31 -2.30
CA GLY A 192 -23.01 26.90 -1.25
C GLY A 192 -24.17 26.08 -1.80
N LEU A 193 -23.95 24.78 -1.99
CA LEU A 193 -24.98 23.83 -2.38
C LEU A 193 -25.55 23.17 -1.11
N GLU A 194 -26.62 23.75 -0.59
CA GLU A 194 -27.44 23.13 0.45
C GLU A 194 -28.04 21.81 -0.06
N TRP A 195 -28.10 20.78 0.80
CA TRP A 195 -28.69 19.51 0.45
C TRP A 195 -30.17 19.68 0.05
N SER A 196 -30.47 19.41 -1.23
CA SER A 196 -31.80 19.58 -1.81
C SER A 196 -32.43 18.24 -2.22
N PRO A 197 -33.76 18.16 -2.42
CA PRO A 197 -34.42 16.96 -2.94
C PRO A 197 -33.86 16.48 -4.29
N VAL A 198 -33.36 17.42 -5.11
CA VAL A 198 -32.73 17.11 -6.41
C VAL A 198 -31.37 16.43 -6.20
N MET A 199 -30.56 16.94 -5.27
CA MET A 199 -29.28 16.32 -4.92
C MET A 199 -29.47 14.95 -4.28
N GLU A 200 -30.47 14.80 -3.41
CA GLU A 200 -30.82 13.51 -2.80
C GLU A 200 -31.19 12.48 -3.85
N LYS A 201 -32.03 12.86 -4.83
CA LYS A 201 -32.39 12.01 -5.96
C LYS A 201 -31.17 11.66 -6.80
N GLY A 202 -30.31 12.62 -7.13
CA GLY A 202 -29.07 12.37 -7.89
C GLY A 202 -28.08 11.45 -7.16
N CYS A 203 -27.97 11.59 -5.84
CA CYS A 203 -27.15 10.73 -4.99
C CYS A 203 -27.68 9.30 -5.00
N PHE A 204 -28.99 9.14 -4.84
CA PHE A 204 -29.66 7.84 -4.89
C PHE A 204 -29.52 7.17 -6.26
N GLU A 205 -29.65 7.93 -7.35
CA GLU A 205 -29.49 7.42 -8.71
C GLU A 205 -28.05 6.97 -8.98
N PHE A 206 -27.06 7.78 -8.60
CA PHE A 206 -25.65 7.44 -8.79
C PHE A 206 -25.24 6.21 -7.97
N PHE A 207 -25.57 6.19 -6.68
CA PHE A 207 -25.29 5.05 -5.80
C PHE A 207 -26.42 4.01 -5.79
N SER A 208 -27.22 3.92 -6.85
CA SER A 208 -28.29 2.93 -6.93
C SER A 208 -27.72 1.51 -6.87
N PRO A 209 -28.49 0.51 -6.42
CA PRO A 209 -27.98 -0.86 -6.27
C PRO A 209 -27.34 -1.43 -7.55
N VAL A 210 -27.93 -1.14 -8.71
CA VAL A 210 -27.41 -1.56 -10.02
C VAL A 210 -26.08 -0.86 -10.34
N ASN A 211 -26.00 0.46 -10.12
CA ASN A 211 -24.77 1.21 -10.35
C ASN A 211 -23.65 0.79 -9.39
N LEU A 212 -23.95 0.56 -8.10
CA LEU A 212 -22.98 0.02 -7.15
C LEU A 212 -22.39 -1.30 -7.65
N GLN A 213 -23.23 -2.23 -8.09
CA GLN A 213 -22.77 -3.51 -8.63
C GLN A 213 -21.88 -3.32 -9.88
N ARG A 214 -22.28 -2.43 -10.80
CA ARG A 214 -21.51 -2.09 -12.01
C ARG A 214 -20.16 -1.49 -11.68
N PHE A 215 -20.14 -0.51 -10.80
CA PHE A 215 -18.91 0.16 -10.42
C PHE A 215 -17.99 -0.74 -9.60
N PHE A 216 -18.52 -1.63 -8.76
CA PHE A 216 -17.70 -2.64 -8.09
C PHE A 216 -17.04 -3.61 -9.08
N LEU A 217 -17.78 -4.09 -10.10
CA LEU A 217 -17.19 -4.97 -11.11
C LEU A 217 -16.02 -4.28 -11.82
N LEU A 218 -16.17 -3.01 -12.16
CA LEU A 218 -15.11 -2.18 -12.74
C LEU A 218 -13.98 -1.91 -11.74
N PHE A 219 -14.27 -1.69 -10.46
CA PHE A 219 -13.26 -1.55 -9.42
C PHE A 219 -12.39 -2.81 -9.29
N TRP A 220 -13.01 -3.98 -9.11
CA TRP A 220 -12.30 -5.25 -8.93
C TRP A 220 -11.47 -5.64 -10.15
N SER A 221 -12.00 -5.37 -11.35
CA SER A 221 -11.31 -5.75 -12.59
C SER A 221 -10.27 -4.71 -12.99
N GLY A 222 -10.57 -3.42 -12.80
CA GLY A 222 -9.76 -2.30 -13.26
C GLY A 222 -8.74 -1.82 -12.24
N TRP A 223 -9.19 -1.37 -11.06
CA TRP A 223 -8.31 -0.72 -10.10
C TRP A 223 -7.66 -1.68 -9.10
N TYR A 224 -8.41 -2.65 -8.58
CA TYR A 224 -7.93 -3.54 -7.52
C TYR A 224 -6.56 -4.17 -7.77
N PRO A 225 -6.21 -4.66 -8.99
CA PRO A 225 -4.86 -5.17 -9.28
C PRO A 225 -3.74 -4.16 -8.99
N ASN A 226 -4.02 -2.87 -9.14
CA ASN A 226 -3.08 -1.78 -8.89
C ASN A 226 -2.96 -1.42 -7.39
N THR A 227 -3.89 -1.88 -6.53
CA THR A 227 -3.88 -1.63 -5.08
C THR A 227 -4.66 -2.73 -4.33
N PRO A 228 -4.16 -3.98 -4.26
CA PRO A 228 -4.81 -5.09 -3.59
C PRO A 228 -4.63 -5.01 -2.06
N ILE A 229 -5.26 -4.01 -1.43
CA ILE A 229 -5.25 -3.81 0.03
C ILE A 229 -6.49 -4.37 0.73
N ILE A 230 -7.54 -4.71 -0.03
CA ILE A 230 -8.76 -5.33 0.49
C ILE A 230 -8.71 -6.83 0.17
N HIS A 231 -9.03 -7.69 1.13
CA HIS A 231 -9.13 -9.13 0.84
C HIS A 231 -10.41 -9.45 0.06
N ARG A 232 -10.31 -9.53 -1.27
CA ARG A 232 -11.46 -9.72 -2.17
C ARG A 232 -12.29 -10.98 -1.86
N PRO A 233 -11.71 -12.17 -1.55
CA PRO A 233 -12.52 -13.38 -1.31
C PRO A 233 -13.49 -13.27 -0.12
N THR A 234 -13.18 -12.42 0.87
CA THR A 234 -14.06 -12.21 2.05
C THR A 234 -14.83 -10.90 2.00
N PHE A 235 -14.69 -10.11 0.93
CA PHE A 235 -15.36 -8.82 0.81
C PHE A 235 -16.87 -9.02 0.61
N ASN A 236 -17.68 -8.42 1.50
CA ASN A 236 -19.12 -8.36 1.35
C ASN A 236 -19.60 -6.91 1.44
N PRO A 237 -20.04 -6.28 0.34
CA PRO A 237 -20.41 -4.88 0.32
C PRO A 237 -21.56 -4.51 1.27
N GLU A 238 -22.41 -5.46 1.70
CA GLU A 238 -23.47 -5.19 2.67
C GLU A 238 -22.93 -4.95 4.08
N SER A 239 -21.87 -5.66 4.47
CA SER A 239 -21.23 -5.53 5.78
C SER A 239 -20.15 -4.44 5.83
N GLU A 240 -19.85 -3.79 4.71
CA GLU A 240 -18.81 -2.76 4.64
C GLU A 240 -19.33 -1.36 5.01
N PRO A 241 -18.50 -0.48 5.60
CA PRO A 241 -18.91 0.88 5.93
C PRO A 241 -19.26 1.67 4.65
N PRO A 242 -20.27 2.55 4.72
CA PRO A 242 -20.76 3.28 3.54
C PRO A 242 -19.68 4.16 2.90
N GLY A 243 -18.74 4.71 3.68
CA GLY A 243 -17.61 5.48 3.18
C GLY A 243 -16.69 4.64 2.28
N LEU A 244 -16.36 3.42 2.69
CA LEU A 244 -15.58 2.50 1.87
C LEU A 244 -16.33 2.14 0.59
N VAL A 245 -17.59 1.70 0.70
CA VAL A 245 -18.42 1.33 -0.46
C VAL A 245 -18.54 2.50 -1.46
N ALA A 246 -18.78 3.72 -0.98
CA ALA A 246 -18.85 4.91 -1.82
C ALA A 246 -17.51 5.21 -2.52
N SER A 247 -16.38 5.09 -1.82
CA SER A 247 -15.05 5.31 -2.39
C SER A 247 -14.73 4.31 -3.52
N LEU A 248 -15.02 3.03 -3.31
CA LEU A 248 -14.84 1.98 -4.31
C LEU A 248 -15.75 2.20 -5.53
N ALA A 249 -17.00 2.58 -5.31
CA ALA A 249 -17.96 2.86 -6.38
C ALA A 249 -17.56 4.07 -7.22
N VAL A 250 -17.09 5.17 -6.59
CA VAL A 250 -16.61 6.34 -7.33
C VAL A 250 -15.39 5.99 -8.17
N LEU A 251 -14.42 5.28 -7.60
CA LEU A 251 -13.23 4.85 -8.34
C LEU A 251 -13.57 3.92 -9.51
N GLY A 252 -14.49 2.97 -9.28
CA GLY A 252 -15.05 2.10 -10.31
C GLY A 252 -15.73 2.86 -11.45
N ALA A 253 -16.55 3.85 -11.12
CA ALA A 253 -17.24 4.69 -12.09
C ALA A 253 -16.28 5.54 -12.95
N CYS A 254 -15.14 5.96 -12.39
CA CYS A 254 -14.09 6.67 -13.15
C CYS A 254 -13.48 5.79 -14.26
N MET A 255 -13.58 4.47 -14.12
CA MET A 255 -13.15 3.50 -15.12
C MET A 255 -14.29 3.01 -16.01
N SER A 256 -15.49 3.57 -15.91
CA SER A 256 -16.60 3.12 -16.75
C SER A 256 -16.32 3.36 -18.23
N PRO A 257 -16.68 2.41 -19.11
CA PRO A 257 -16.65 2.64 -20.55
C PRO A 257 -17.70 3.67 -21.01
N GLU A 258 -18.69 3.98 -20.16
CA GLU A 258 -19.71 4.99 -20.38
C GLU A 258 -19.25 6.36 -19.85
N PRO A 259 -18.97 7.36 -20.71
CA PRO A 259 -18.40 8.63 -20.27
C PRO A 259 -19.26 9.38 -19.24
N GLY A 260 -20.59 9.18 -19.29
CA GLY A 260 -21.52 9.79 -18.35
C GLY A 260 -21.35 9.32 -16.89
N ASP A 261 -20.82 8.11 -16.67
CA ASP A 261 -20.57 7.61 -15.31
C ASP A 261 -19.38 8.32 -14.68
N CYS A 262 -18.29 8.47 -15.43
CA CYS A 262 -17.08 9.13 -14.97
C CYS A 262 -17.35 10.60 -14.62
N VAL A 263 -18.08 11.33 -15.47
CA VAL A 263 -18.50 12.71 -15.19
C VAL A 263 -19.37 12.81 -13.93
N ARG A 264 -20.30 11.87 -13.73
CA ARG A 264 -21.12 11.82 -12.51
C ARG A 264 -20.30 11.48 -11.27
N ALA A 265 -19.30 10.60 -11.39
CA ALA A 265 -18.38 10.26 -10.31
C ALA A 265 -17.59 11.49 -9.86
N MET A 266 -17.07 12.27 -10.81
CA MET A 266 -16.37 13.53 -10.53
C MET A 266 -17.24 14.54 -9.77
N ALA A 267 -18.53 14.61 -10.09
CA ALA A 267 -19.48 15.48 -9.39
C ALA A 267 -19.68 15.09 -7.91
N TRP A 268 -19.53 13.81 -7.57
CA TRP A 268 -19.68 13.31 -6.21
C TRP A 268 -18.35 13.22 -5.43
N LEU A 269 -17.19 13.27 -6.09
CA LEU A 269 -15.88 13.10 -5.46
C LEU A 269 -15.66 13.98 -4.23
N ALA A 270 -15.94 15.29 -4.33
CA ALA A 270 -15.72 16.22 -3.23
C ALA A 270 -16.61 15.92 -2.02
N ALA A 271 -17.85 15.50 -2.25
CA ALA A 271 -18.77 15.17 -1.18
C ALA A 271 -18.44 13.82 -0.52
N VAL A 272 -18.00 12.83 -1.31
CA VAL A 272 -17.51 11.54 -0.77
C VAL A 272 -16.21 11.75 0.01
N GLU A 273 -15.31 12.59 -0.48
CA GLU A 273 -14.10 12.98 0.26
C GLU A 273 -14.46 13.57 1.61
N GLU A 274 -15.34 14.57 1.64
CA GLU A 274 -15.72 15.21 2.90
C GLU A 274 -16.39 14.23 3.87
N ALA A 275 -17.24 13.33 3.36
CA ALA A 275 -17.92 12.33 4.19
C ALA A 275 -16.93 11.33 4.82
N VAL A 276 -15.96 10.85 4.04
CA VAL A 276 -14.94 9.90 4.51
C VAL A 276 -13.98 10.56 5.50
N PHE A 277 -13.56 11.80 5.25
CA PHE A 277 -12.68 12.54 6.16
C PHE A 277 -13.41 13.18 7.35
N SER A 278 -14.73 13.03 7.44
CA SER A 278 -15.53 13.40 8.62
C SER A 278 -15.83 12.20 9.53
N ASP A 279 -15.33 11.00 9.20
CA ASP A 279 -15.51 9.81 10.02
C ASP A 279 -14.59 9.86 11.24
N ASP A 280 -15.18 9.98 12.44
CA ASP A 280 -14.44 10.07 13.71
C ASP A 280 -13.53 8.85 13.91
N LEU A 281 -13.92 7.67 13.41
CA LEU A 281 -13.15 6.43 13.56
C LEU A 281 -11.80 6.50 12.84
N LEU A 282 -11.71 7.27 11.74
CA LEU A 282 -10.46 7.48 11.01
C LEU A 282 -9.38 8.12 11.91
N PHE A 283 -9.79 9.02 12.80
CA PHE A 283 -8.92 9.81 13.67
C PHE A 283 -8.85 9.28 15.12
N ASP A 284 -9.40 8.10 15.40
CA ASP A 284 -9.39 7.52 16.75
C ASP A 284 -8.01 6.96 17.13
N ASP A 285 -7.15 7.81 17.66
CA ASP A 285 -5.79 7.45 18.11
C ASP A 285 -5.74 6.48 19.29
N SER A 286 -6.87 6.12 19.91
CA SER A 286 -6.90 5.08 20.95
C SER A 286 -6.72 3.66 20.38
N VAL A 287 -6.99 3.47 19.08
CA VAL A 287 -6.94 2.16 18.41
C VAL A 287 -5.57 1.95 17.77
N VAL A 288 -4.75 1.05 18.30
CA VAL A 288 -3.38 0.80 17.78
C VAL A 288 -3.27 -0.62 17.22
N ALA A 289 -2.74 -0.76 16.01
CA ALA A 289 -2.49 -2.06 15.40
C ALA A 289 -1.23 -2.73 16.00
N SER A 290 -1.25 -4.06 16.05
CA SER A 290 -0.12 -4.88 16.48
C SER A 290 -0.06 -6.18 15.68
N SER A 291 1.12 -6.80 15.61
CA SER A 291 1.24 -8.17 15.05
C SER A 291 0.62 -9.21 16.00
N ASP A 292 0.58 -8.90 17.30
CA ASP A 292 0.14 -9.80 18.35
C ASP A 292 -1.28 -9.48 18.86
N LEU A 293 -2.11 -8.84 18.03
CA LEU A 293 -3.49 -8.47 18.38
C LEU A 293 -4.28 -9.67 18.95
N THR A 294 -4.98 -9.43 20.05
CA THR A 294 -5.91 -10.37 20.70
C THR A 294 -7.09 -9.61 21.31
N GLY A 295 -8.31 -9.91 20.89
CA GLY A 295 -9.55 -9.41 21.50
C GLY A 295 -10.10 -8.09 20.94
N ASP A 296 -9.26 -7.26 20.31
CA ASP A 296 -9.64 -5.96 19.73
C ASP A 296 -9.68 -5.97 18.19
N GLU A 297 -9.70 -7.14 17.56
CA GLU A 297 -9.55 -7.28 16.10
C GLU A 297 -10.63 -6.51 15.34
N GLN A 298 -11.87 -6.49 15.84
CA GLN A 298 -12.98 -5.82 15.16
C GLN A 298 -12.80 -4.30 15.09
N VAL A 299 -12.37 -3.67 16.19
CA VAL A 299 -12.17 -2.21 16.23
C VAL A 299 -11.00 -1.80 15.33
N VAL A 300 -9.92 -2.60 15.33
CA VAL A 300 -8.80 -2.43 14.39
C VAL A 300 -9.27 -2.58 12.94
N TRP A 301 -10.10 -3.57 12.66
CA TRP A 301 -10.68 -3.81 11.33
C TRP A 301 -11.51 -2.60 10.86
N ASP A 302 -12.34 -2.03 11.74
CA ASP A 302 -13.19 -0.89 11.39
C ASP A 302 -12.36 0.39 11.14
N ARG A 303 -11.37 0.69 11.99
CA ARG A 303 -10.44 1.83 11.76
C ARG A 303 -9.63 1.64 10.46
N MET A 304 -9.22 0.41 10.20
CA MET A 304 -8.48 0.07 8.98
C MET A 304 -9.32 0.27 7.72
N LYS A 305 -10.60 -0.10 7.73
CA LYS A 305 -11.53 0.20 6.62
C LYS A 305 -11.76 1.69 6.40
N ALA A 306 -11.87 2.48 7.46
CA ALA A 306 -11.96 3.93 7.35
C ALA A 306 -10.71 4.51 6.67
N LEU A 307 -9.52 4.05 7.07
CA LEU A 307 -8.26 4.44 6.45
C LEU A 307 -8.18 4.04 4.97
N GLN A 308 -8.62 2.83 4.63
CA GLN A 308 -8.66 2.36 3.23
C GLN A 308 -9.62 3.20 2.38
N ALA A 309 -10.80 3.56 2.91
CA ALA A 309 -11.72 4.46 2.23
C ALA A 309 -11.07 5.81 1.92
N ALA A 310 -10.38 6.39 2.91
CA ALA A 310 -9.69 7.66 2.78
C ALA A 310 -8.51 7.58 1.79
N TYR A 311 -7.80 6.45 1.75
CA TYR A 311 -6.76 6.17 0.75
C TYR A 311 -7.34 6.14 -0.67
N PHE A 312 -8.42 5.39 -0.93
CA PHE A 312 -9.04 5.33 -2.26
C PHE A 312 -9.60 6.68 -2.70
N VAL A 313 -10.13 7.49 -1.78
CA VAL A 313 -10.51 8.89 -2.07
C VAL A 313 -9.31 9.72 -2.49
N CYS A 314 -8.16 9.60 -1.81
CA CYS A 314 -6.95 10.32 -2.19
C CYS A 314 -6.51 9.97 -3.61
N ILE A 315 -6.58 8.69 -3.98
CA ILE A 315 -6.35 8.25 -5.37
C ILE A 315 -7.38 8.91 -6.29
N ALA A 316 -8.68 8.71 -6.07
CA ALA A 316 -9.71 9.19 -6.99
C ALA A 316 -9.61 10.70 -7.23
N GLN A 317 -9.44 11.49 -6.15
CA GLN A 317 -9.28 12.95 -6.26
C GLN A 317 -7.96 13.37 -6.90
N ASN A 318 -6.84 12.67 -6.67
CA ASN A 318 -5.57 13.09 -7.28
C ASN A 318 -5.57 12.98 -8.81
N TRP A 319 -6.26 11.99 -9.37
CA TRP A 319 -6.31 11.80 -10.83
C TRP A 319 -7.56 12.40 -11.48
N GLU A 320 -8.74 12.22 -10.89
CA GLU A 320 -10.04 12.62 -11.49
C GLU A 320 -10.64 13.88 -10.86
N GLY A 321 -10.04 14.36 -9.77
CA GLY A 321 -10.56 15.50 -9.05
C GLY A 321 -10.52 16.83 -9.78
N SER A 322 -11.29 17.78 -9.27
CA SER A 322 -11.15 19.19 -9.62
C SER A 322 -9.74 19.70 -9.27
N LYS A 323 -9.33 20.84 -9.83
CA LYS A 323 -8.03 21.45 -9.49
C LYS A 323 -7.87 21.66 -7.98
N ASP A 324 -8.92 22.17 -7.33
CA ASP A 324 -8.93 22.39 -5.88
C ASP A 324 -8.88 21.08 -5.10
N GLY A 325 -9.60 20.04 -5.53
CA GLY A 325 -9.57 18.71 -4.93
C GLY A 325 -8.18 18.08 -5.01
N LYS A 326 -7.56 18.12 -6.20
CA LYS A 326 -6.18 17.66 -6.44
C LYS A 326 -5.18 18.33 -5.51
N GLN A 327 -5.25 19.65 -5.43
CA GLN A 327 -4.40 20.45 -4.54
C GLN A 327 -4.63 20.10 -3.07
N ARG A 328 -5.88 19.97 -2.64
CA ARG A 328 -6.24 19.64 -1.25
C ARG A 328 -5.75 18.25 -0.84
N ILE A 329 -5.87 17.24 -1.71
CA ILE A 329 -5.29 15.92 -1.44
C ILE A 329 -3.78 16.01 -1.23
N ARG A 330 -3.07 16.64 -2.18
CA ARG A 330 -1.61 16.68 -2.18
C ARG A 330 -1.02 17.53 -1.04
N LYS A 331 -1.70 18.61 -0.64
CA LYS A 331 -1.21 19.51 0.41
C LYS A 331 -1.66 19.14 1.82
N GLU A 332 -2.87 18.59 1.96
CA GLU A 332 -3.51 18.42 3.27
C GLU A 332 -3.93 16.97 3.55
N ARG A 333 -4.92 16.44 2.82
CA ARG A 333 -5.58 15.17 3.19
C ARG A 333 -4.61 13.99 3.22
N TYR A 334 -3.68 13.92 2.27
CA TYR A 334 -2.70 12.85 2.27
C TYR A 334 -1.73 12.93 3.47
N SER A 335 -1.42 14.13 3.96
CA SER A 335 -0.64 14.29 5.19
C SER A 335 -1.38 13.73 6.41
N HIS A 336 -2.72 13.82 6.44
CA HIS A 336 -3.52 13.13 7.47
C HIS A 336 -3.41 11.61 7.35
N ILE A 337 -3.52 11.03 6.15
CA ILE A 337 -3.35 9.58 5.92
C ILE A 337 -2.01 9.08 6.50
N VAL A 338 -0.92 9.80 6.22
CA VAL A 338 0.41 9.46 6.74
C VAL A 338 0.45 9.57 8.27
N SER A 339 -0.12 10.63 8.85
CA SER A 339 -0.18 10.80 10.30
C SER A 339 -0.98 9.68 10.98
N ILE A 340 -2.13 9.31 10.40
CA ILE A 340 -2.99 8.23 10.90
C ILE A 340 -2.26 6.89 10.79
N ALA A 341 -1.60 6.59 9.67
CA ALA A 341 -0.84 5.34 9.52
C ALA A 341 0.27 5.20 10.57
N ARG A 342 0.90 6.32 10.96
CA ARG A 342 1.88 6.36 12.06
C ARG A 342 1.25 6.11 13.41
N SER A 343 0.20 6.86 13.79
CA SER A 343 -0.44 6.70 15.09
C SER A 343 -1.13 5.35 15.24
N PHE A 344 -1.62 4.79 14.14
CA PHE A 344 -2.21 3.46 14.08
C PHE A 344 -1.15 2.34 14.14
N GLY A 345 0.15 2.64 14.02
CA GLY A 345 1.23 1.66 14.20
C GLY A 345 1.51 0.76 12.99
N LEU A 346 1.07 1.14 11.79
CA LEU A 346 1.11 0.24 10.63
C LEU A 346 2.52 -0.09 10.13
N TYR A 347 3.48 0.81 10.32
CA TYR A 347 4.83 0.70 9.73
C TYR A 347 5.76 -0.35 10.39
N ASN A 348 5.34 -1.04 11.45
CA ASN A 348 6.16 -2.04 12.15
C ASN A 348 5.52 -3.44 12.20
N LEU A 349 4.46 -3.68 11.42
CA LEU A 349 3.73 -4.94 11.41
C LEU A 349 4.47 -6.04 10.65
N SER A 350 4.32 -7.29 11.10
CA SER A 350 4.86 -8.46 10.40
C SER A 350 4.02 -9.72 10.68
N LEU A 351 4.10 -10.70 9.78
CA LEU A 351 3.45 -12.01 9.95
C LEU A 351 4.28 -13.01 10.78
N VAL A 352 5.41 -12.60 11.35
CA VAL A 352 6.34 -13.51 12.06
C VAL A 352 5.68 -14.24 13.24
N SER A 353 4.73 -13.61 13.92
CA SER A 353 4.01 -14.21 15.05
C SER A 353 2.82 -15.08 14.64
N LEU A 354 2.52 -15.18 13.34
CA LEU A 354 1.45 -16.06 12.86
C LEU A 354 1.91 -17.52 12.91
N ASP A 355 1.28 -18.30 13.77
CA ASP A 355 1.48 -19.75 13.81
C ASP A 355 0.77 -20.44 12.64
N ALA A 356 1.55 -20.78 11.61
CA ALA A 356 1.12 -21.47 10.40
C ALA A 356 0.95 -23.00 10.56
N THR A 357 1.24 -23.58 11.73
CA THR A 357 1.25 -25.06 11.90
C THR A 357 -0.14 -25.68 12.03
N SER A 358 -1.13 -24.91 12.47
CA SER A 358 -2.52 -25.35 12.64
C SER A 358 -3.48 -24.34 12.01
N PRO A 359 -4.02 -24.62 10.80
CA PRO A 359 -4.91 -23.71 10.12
C PRO A 359 -6.28 -23.66 10.81
N THR A 360 -6.71 -22.49 11.23
CA THR A 360 -8.07 -22.24 11.74
C THR A 360 -8.67 -21.02 11.07
N TYR A 361 -10.00 -20.93 11.02
CA TYR A 361 -10.70 -19.76 10.48
C TYR A 361 -10.32 -18.47 11.21
N GLN A 362 -10.16 -18.53 12.54
CA GLN A 362 -9.73 -17.39 13.35
C GLN A 362 -8.31 -16.92 12.98
N LYS A 363 -7.36 -17.86 12.82
CA LYS A 363 -6.00 -17.53 12.40
C LYS A 363 -5.96 -16.99 10.97
N TRP A 364 -6.82 -17.49 10.09
CA TRP A 364 -6.95 -16.97 8.73
C TRP A 364 -7.52 -15.54 8.72
N THR A 365 -8.54 -15.25 9.53
CA THR A 365 -9.08 -13.89 9.68
C THR A 365 -8.01 -12.93 10.23
N LYS A 366 -7.23 -13.37 11.22
CA LYS A 366 -6.09 -12.60 11.76
C LYS A 366 -5.00 -12.39 10.71
N PHE A 367 -4.67 -13.41 9.92
CA PHE A 367 -3.75 -13.29 8.78
C PHE A 367 -4.25 -12.21 7.81
N ILE A 368 -5.52 -12.28 7.39
CA ILE A 368 -6.11 -11.32 6.46
C ILE A 368 -5.98 -9.90 7.03
N LEU A 369 -6.32 -9.69 8.31
CA LEU A 369 -6.22 -8.37 8.95
C LEU A 369 -4.79 -7.83 8.90
N ILE A 370 -3.81 -8.60 9.39
CA ILE A 370 -2.41 -8.17 9.47
C ILE A 370 -1.84 -7.93 8.08
N GLU A 371 -2.07 -8.85 7.15
CA GLU A 371 -1.58 -8.75 5.77
C GLU A 371 -2.20 -7.53 5.06
N SER A 372 -3.50 -7.29 5.24
CA SER A 372 -4.16 -6.12 4.65
C SER A 372 -3.62 -4.80 5.23
N MET A 373 -3.25 -4.77 6.51
CA MET A 373 -2.58 -3.62 7.14
C MET A 373 -1.15 -3.41 6.60
N ILE A 374 -0.36 -4.48 6.44
CA ILE A 374 0.98 -4.42 5.83
C ILE A 374 0.89 -3.88 4.41
N ARG A 375 -0.05 -4.40 3.61
CA ARG A 375 -0.32 -3.94 2.24
C ARG A 375 -0.73 -2.47 2.23
N THR A 376 -1.64 -2.06 3.12
CA THR A 376 -2.07 -0.65 3.24
C THR A 376 -0.91 0.27 3.58
N ALA A 377 -0.06 -0.08 4.56
CA ALA A 377 1.13 0.70 4.91
C ALA A 377 2.10 0.85 3.73
N THR A 378 2.32 -0.26 3.01
CA THR A 378 3.18 -0.30 1.83
C THR A 378 2.62 0.60 0.72
N TYR A 379 1.31 0.54 0.44
CA TYR A 379 0.68 1.38 -0.58
C TYR A 379 0.60 2.87 -0.20
N ILE A 380 0.51 3.19 1.09
CA ILE A 380 0.68 4.58 1.56
C ILE A 380 2.09 5.05 1.20
N TYR A 381 3.13 4.26 1.52
CA TYR A 381 4.51 4.61 1.14
C TYR A 381 4.72 4.73 -0.37
N LEU A 382 4.15 3.82 -1.17
CA LEU A 382 4.23 3.87 -2.63
C LEU A 382 3.57 5.13 -3.20
N LEU A 383 2.45 5.57 -2.63
CA LEU A 383 1.79 6.82 -3.02
C LEU A 383 2.63 8.05 -2.64
N ASP A 384 3.30 8.05 -1.47
CA ASP A 384 4.23 9.13 -1.10
C ASP A 384 5.38 9.20 -2.11
N SER A 385 5.94 8.04 -2.46
CA SER A 385 7.03 7.92 -3.43
C SER A 385 6.59 8.44 -4.82
N ALA A 386 5.36 8.14 -5.24
CA ALA A 386 4.78 8.70 -6.45
C ALA A 386 4.62 10.22 -6.37
N PHE A 387 4.19 10.77 -5.22
CA PHE A 387 4.10 12.22 -5.02
C PHE A 387 5.45 12.93 -5.10
N VAL A 388 6.51 12.33 -4.55
CA VAL A 388 7.87 12.83 -4.67
C VAL A 388 8.31 12.80 -6.14
N LEU A 389 8.16 11.65 -6.79
CA LEU A 389 8.64 11.42 -8.16
C LEU A 389 7.92 12.30 -9.20
N PHE A 390 6.59 12.27 -9.19
CA PHE A 390 5.78 12.85 -10.26
C PHE A 390 5.30 14.29 -9.97
N TRP A 391 5.24 14.72 -8.71
CA TRP A 391 4.79 16.08 -8.35
C TRP A 391 5.82 16.91 -7.57
N ARG A 392 7.04 16.39 -7.35
CA ARG A 392 8.12 17.06 -6.58
C ARG A 392 7.68 17.52 -5.19
N LEU A 393 6.75 16.78 -4.59
CA LEU A 393 6.36 17.06 -3.22
C LEU A 393 7.46 16.60 -2.27
N PRO A 394 7.67 17.29 -1.14
CA PRO A 394 8.58 16.79 -0.14
C PRO A 394 8.08 15.43 0.36
N PRO A 395 8.99 14.49 0.62
CA PRO A 395 8.60 13.21 1.17
C PRO A 395 7.92 13.37 2.53
N ARG A 396 6.87 12.58 2.77
CA ARG A 396 6.18 12.55 4.06
C ARG A 396 6.46 11.27 4.84
N VAL A 397 6.83 10.18 4.18
CA VAL A 397 7.19 8.89 4.81
C VAL A 397 8.66 8.59 4.53
N MET A 398 9.46 8.39 5.58
CA MET A 398 10.88 8.09 5.37
C MET A 398 11.05 6.63 4.92
N SER A 399 11.96 6.36 3.98
CA SER A 399 12.17 4.97 3.51
C SER A 399 12.56 3.99 4.63
N LEU A 400 13.31 4.45 5.63
CA LEU A 400 13.70 3.64 6.80
C LEU A 400 12.54 3.44 7.79
N GLU A 401 11.50 4.26 7.70
CA GLU A 401 10.30 4.15 8.54
C GLU A 401 9.44 2.95 8.11
N LEU A 402 9.42 2.61 6.82
CA LEU A 402 8.72 1.43 6.31
C LEU A 402 9.45 0.14 6.76
N ASN A 403 9.13 -0.28 7.97
CA ASN A 403 9.74 -1.40 8.67
C ASN A 403 8.76 -2.56 8.85
N THR A 404 7.84 -2.70 7.89
CA THR A 404 6.89 -3.81 7.82
C THR A 404 7.58 -5.08 7.31
N GLY A 405 6.97 -6.23 7.60
CA GLY A 405 7.26 -7.47 6.87
C GLY A 405 7.02 -7.30 5.37
N LEU A 406 7.68 -8.14 4.58
CA LEU A 406 7.38 -8.26 3.16
C LEU A 406 5.94 -8.76 2.96
N VAL A 407 5.30 -8.31 1.89
CA VAL A 407 3.96 -8.75 1.49
C VAL A 407 4.02 -10.22 1.12
N CYS A 408 3.02 -11.00 1.53
CA CYS A 408 2.99 -12.43 1.20
C CYS A 408 2.80 -12.66 -0.31
N PRO A 409 3.15 -13.84 -0.84
CA PRO A 409 2.81 -14.20 -2.21
C PRO A 409 1.31 -14.03 -2.47
N GLU A 410 0.96 -13.52 -3.64
CA GLU A 410 -0.41 -13.08 -3.92
C GLU A 410 -1.45 -14.21 -3.75
N VAL A 411 -1.08 -15.44 -4.12
CA VAL A 411 -1.91 -16.65 -3.91
C VAL A 411 -2.29 -16.90 -2.44
N CYS A 412 -1.50 -16.44 -1.47
CA CYS A 412 -1.84 -16.57 -0.05
C CYS A 412 -2.96 -15.59 0.33
N PHE A 413 -2.87 -14.35 -0.15
CA PHE A 413 -3.86 -13.30 0.09
C PHE A 413 -5.11 -13.41 -0.80
N GLN A 414 -5.04 -14.17 -1.89
CA GLN A 414 -6.18 -14.41 -2.77
C GLN A 414 -6.92 -15.72 -2.45
N ALA A 415 -6.41 -16.52 -1.52
CA ALA A 415 -7.00 -17.79 -1.13
C ALA A 415 -8.46 -17.61 -0.67
N GLY A 416 -9.34 -18.51 -1.12
CA GLY A 416 -10.76 -18.51 -0.76
C GLY A 416 -11.05 -19.22 0.57
N SER A 417 -10.04 -19.87 1.16
CA SER A 417 -10.20 -20.62 2.41
C SER A 417 -8.94 -20.63 3.27
N ALA A 418 -9.12 -20.91 4.56
CA ALA A 418 -8.01 -21.10 5.49
C ALA A 418 -7.07 -22.25 5.06
N ALA A 419 -7.60 -23.36 4.54
CA ALA A 419 -6.77 -24.48 4.12
C ALA A 419 -5.87 -24.11 2.93
N GLU A 420 -6.43 -23.47 1.92
CA GLU A 420 -5.70 -23.00 0.74
C GLU A 420 -4.62 -21.98 1.13
N CYS A 421 -4.99 -20.97 1.94
CA CYS A 421 -4.06 -19.94 2.41
C CYS A 421 -2.85 -20.55 3.13
N PHE A 422 -3.08 -21.45 4.09
CA PHE A 422 -2.00 -22.01 4.92
C PHE A 422 -1.16 -23.02 4.13
N LEU A 423 -1.73 -23.72 3.15
CA LEU A 423 -0.96 -24.55 2.21
C LEU A 423 0.01 -23.71 1.38
N HIS A 424 -0.43 -22.56 0.87
CA HIS A 424 0.43 -21.63 0.14
C HIS A 424 1.51 -21.01 1.03
N LEU A 425 1.16 -20.58 2.24
CA LEU A 425 2.12 -20.04 3.22
C LEU A 425 3.19 -21.09 3.59
N TYR A 426 2.79 -22.34 3.80
CA TYR A 426 3.72 -23.44 4.09
C TYR A 426 4.68 -23.67 2.92
N THR A 427 4.15 -23.71 1.69
CA THR A 427 4.96 -23.92 0.48
C THR A 427 5.98 -22.80 0.28
N ALA A 428 5.56 -21.54 0.47
CA ALA A 428 6.45 -20.38 0.40
C ALA A 428 7.53 -20.42 1.50
N THR A 429 7.16 -20.79 2.73
CA THR A 429 8.11 -20.90 3.86
C THR A 429 9.14 -21.99 3.62
N LYS A 430 8.72 -23.14 3.08
CA LYS A 430 9.63 -24.24 2.75
C LYS A 430 10.63 -23.84 1.65
N ALA A 431 10.18 -23.08 0.66
CA ALA A 431 11.05 -22.57 -0.39
C ALA A 431 12.07 -21.53 0.12
N SER A 432 11.74 -20.78 1.18
CA SER A 432 12.58 -19.70 1.70
C SER A 432 12.32 -19.39 3.19
N GLN A 433 12.84 -20.25 4.08
CA GLN A 433 12.54 -20.22 5.53
C GLN A 433 12.79 -18.88 6.22
N ASN A 434 13.75 -18.09 5.74
CA ASN A 434 14.13 -16.82 6.36
C ASN A 434 13.42 -15.59 5.76
N GLN A 435 12.68 -15.72 4.66
CA GLN A 435 12.03 -14.58 3.99
C GLN A 435 10.93 -13.93 4.83
N PHE A 436 10.15 -14.72 5.57
CA PHE A 436 9.07 -14.21 6.42
C PHE A 436 9.56 -13.31 7.57
N ARG A 437 10.86 -13.36 7.89
CA ARG A 437 11.49 -12.49 8.89
C ARG A 437 12.05 -11.20 8.29
N LEU A 438 12.10 -11.10 6.97
CA LEU A 438 12.59 -9.91 6.29
C LEU A 438 11.60 -8.76 6.44
N ARG A 439 12.16 -7.59 6.71
CA ARG A 439 11.44 -6.31 6.69
C ARG A 439 11.91 -5.51 5.49
N VAL A 440 11.05 -4.65 4.95
CA VAL A 440 11.41 -3.80 3.79
C VAL A 440 12.68 -3.01 4.06
N SER A 441 12.77 -2.32 5.21
CA SER A 441 13.97 -1.57 5.62
C SER A 441 15.25 -2.43 5.66
N SER A 442 15.14 -3.69 6.11
CA SER A 442 16.27 -4.63 6.17
C SER A 442 16.67 -5.12 4.79
N CYS A 443 15.72 -5.38 3.89
CA CYS A 443 15.99 -5.77 2.51
C CYS A 443 16.81 -4.69 1.80
N VAL A 444 16.38 -3.43 1.91
CA VAL A 444 17.07 -2.28 1.29
C VAL A 444 18.49 -2.16 1.84
N ARG A 445 18.69 -2.23 3.16
CA ARG A 445 20.03 -2.19 3.77
C ARG A 445 20.93 -3.32 3.29
N LEU A 446 20.41 -4.55 3.22
CA LEU A 446 21.17 -5.71 2.76
C LEU A 446 21.56 -5.57 1.29
N LEU A 447 20.63 -5.17 0.43
CA LEU A 447 20.91 -4.95 -1.00
C LEU A 447 21.95 -3.84 -1.19
N CYS A 448 21.92 -2.77 -0.40
CA CYS A 448 22.90 -1.69 -0.44
C CYS A 448 24.24 -2.01 0.24
N SER A 449 24.36 -3.14 0.95
CA SER A 449 25.57 -3.47 1.73
C SER A 449 26.77 -3.69 0.83
N SER A 450 27.94 -3.15 1.21
CA SER A 450 29.22 -3.43 0.54
C SER A 450 29.70 -4.87 0.78
N GLN A 451 29.14 -5.56 1.77
CA GLN A 451 29.51 -6.93 2.11
C GLN A 451 28.84 -7.94 1.16
N HIS A 452 29.36 -9.17 1.13
CA HIS A 452 28.72 -10.27 0.46
C HIS A 452 27.38 -10.60 1.15
N VAL A 453 26.31 -10.68 0.36
CA VAL A 453 24.98 -11.03 0.83
C VAL A 453 24.52 -12.26 0.06
N ASP A 454 24.02 -13.26 0.78
CA ASP A 454 23.41 -14.43 0.14
C ASP A 454 22.12 -14.01 -0.56
N MET A 455 22.18 -13.88 -1.89
CA MET A 455 21.05 -13.45 -2.70
C MET A 455 19.88 -14.45 -2.68
N ASN A 456 20.09 -15.69 -2.22
CA ASN A 456 19.01 -16.65 -2.04
C ASN A 456 17.98 -16.20 -1.00
N LEU A 457 18.36 -15.30 -0.08
CA LEU A 457 17.43 -14.67 0.86
C LEU A 457 16.31 -13.91 0.13
N PHE A 458 16.53 -13.46 -1.11
CA PHE A 458 15.56 -12.69 -1.90
C PHE A 458 15.03 -13.46 -3.11
N ARG A 459 15.23 -14.78 -3.16
CA ARG A 459 14.75 -15.59 -4.29
C ARG A 459 13.22 -15.55 -4.37
N ASN A 460 12.66 -15.41 -5.57
CA ASN A 460 11.22 -15.45 -5.82
C ASN A 460 10.39 -14.37 -5.08
N LEU A 461 10.98 -13.20 -4.82
CA LEU A 461 10.19 -12.05 -4.38
C LEU A 461 9.13 -11.71 -5.43
N SER A 462 7.90 -11.50 -4.96
CA SER A 462 6.77 -11.07 -5.81
C SER A 462 7.06 -9.73 -6.48
N SER A 463 6.37 -9.47 -7.60
CA SER A 463 6.50 -8.18 -8.30
C SER A 463 6.13 -7.01 -7.40
N PHE A 464 5.21 -7.18 -6.46
CA PHE A 464 4.89 -6.18 -5.45
C PHE A 464 6.07 -5.91 -4.50
N ASN A 465 6.71 -6.94 -3.93
CA ASN A 465 7.88 -6.73 -3.08
C ASN A 465 9.06 -6.11 -3.86
N MET A 466 9.28 -6.54 -5.10
CA MET A 466 10.29 -5.97 -5.99
C MET A 466 9.99 -4.50 -6.32
N PHE A 467 8.74 -4.17 -6.64
CA PHE A 467 8.28 -2.81 -6.90
C PHE A 467 8.46 -1.90 -5.68
N THR A 468 8.18 -2.42 -4.49
CA THR A 468 8.40 -1.71 -3.23
C THR A 468 9.87 -1.36 -3.03
N ILE A 469 10.77 -2.32 -3.25
CA ILE A 469 12.22 -2.10 -3.07
C ILE A 469 12.76 -1.09 -4.10
N VAL A 470 12.37 -1.17 -5.37
CA VAL A 470 12.85 -0.19 -6.38
C VAL A 470 12.30 1.20 -6.13
N SER A 471 11.07 1.31 -5.63
CA SER A 471 10.49 2.60 -5.21
C SER A 471 11.28 3.23 -4.06
N VAL A 472 11.81 2.41 -3.13
CA VAL A 472 12.74 2.90 -2.09
C VAL A 472 14.03 3.44 -2.69
N PHE A 473 14.60 2.77 -3.68
CA PHE A 473 15.79 3.30 -4.35
C PHE A 473 15.51 4.59 -5.11
N GLN A 474 14.37 4.70 -5.81
CA GLN A 474 13.96 5.95 -6.45
C GLN A 474 13.79 7.09 -5.45
N TYR A 475 13.14 6.80 -4.33
CA TYR A 475 12.98 7.76 -3.26
C TYR A 475 14.35 8.21 -2.73
N GLN A 476 15.27 7.28 -2.49
CA GLN A 476 16.64 7.60 -2.07
C GLN A 476 17.36 8.44 -3.13
N THR A 477 17.23 8.12 -4.43
CA THR A 477 17.88 8.88 -5.52
C THR A 477 17.42 10.33 -5.61
N THR A 478 16.20 10.65 -5.16
CA THR A 478 15.72 12.05 -5.08
C THR A 478 16.31 12.86 -3.92
N LEU A 479 16.87 12.20 -2.90
CA LEU A 479 17.32 12.81 -1.65
C LEU A 479 18.83 12.62 -1.41
N VAL A 480 19.58 12.13 -2.40
CA VAL A 480 20.95 11.65 -2.21
C VAL A 480 21.90 12.77 -1.77
N ASP A 481 22.63 12.48 -0.70
CA ASP A 481 23.95 13.03 -0.40
C ASP A 481 25.04 12.13 -1.01
N VAL A 482 26.19 12.69 -1.40
CA VAL A 482 27.32 12.01 -2.08
C VAL A 482 27.66 10.66 -1.45
N SER A 483 27.57 10.57 -0.12
CA SER A 483 27.84 9.37 0.66
C SER A 483 26.93 8.16 0.35
N GLN A 484 25.72 8.38 -0.17
CA GLN A 484 24.71 7.33 -0.45
C GLN A 484 24.68 6.85 -1.91
N MET A 485 25.49 7.46 -2.78
CA MET A 485 25.61 7.11 -4.21
C MET A 485 25.98 5.65 -4.47
N SER A 486 27.10 5.21 -3.88
CA SER A 486 27.67 3.88 -4.12
C SER A 486 26.80 2.75 -3.55
N PRO A 487 26.24 2.87 -2.32
CA PRO A 487 25.27 1.91 -1.81
C PRO A 487 24.02 1.80 -2.69
N ALA A 488 23.45 2.92 -3.14
CA ALA A 488 22.27 2.93 -4.00
C ALA A 488 22.52 2.26 -5.36
N ALA A 489 23.66 2.56 -6.00
CA ALA A 489 24.07 1.89 -7.24
C ALA A 489 24.23 0.38 -7.07
N THR A 490 24.84 -0.05 -5.95
CA THR A 490 25.00 -1.47 -5.60
C THR A 490 23.65 -2.15 -5.40
N GLY A 491 22.75 -1.50 -4.65
CA GLY A 491 21.40 -1.97 -4.40
C GLY A 491 20.59 -2.13 -5.69
N LEU A 492 20.64 -1.14 -6.57
CA LEU A 492 20.02 -1.17 -7.89
C LEU A 492 20.57 -2.33 -8.75
N GLY A 493 21.89 -2.52 -8.82
CA GLY A 493 22.49 -3.62 -9.56
C GLY A 493 22.05 -5.01 -9.06
N ARG A 494 21.99 -5.19 -7.75
CA ARG A 494 21.50 -6.45 -7.14
C ARG A 494 19.99 -6.64 -7.33
N TRP A 495 19.22 -5.56 -7.30
CA TRP A 495 17.79 -5.59 -7.60
C TRP A 495 17.54 -6.04 -9.05
N LEU A 496 18.28 -5.50 -10.02
CA LEU A 496 18.15 -5.90 -11.42
C LEU A 496 18.46 -7.39 -11.60
N TRP A 497 19.52 -7.88 -10.97
CA TRP A 497 19.85 -9.29 -10.98
C TRP A 497 18.71 -10.16 -10.43
N LEU A 498 18.10 -9.77 -9.30
CA LEU A 498 16.95 -10.47 -8.74
C LEU A 498 15.72 -10.43 -9.65
N TRP A 499 15.47 -9.30 -10.30
CA TRP A 499 14.36 -9.14 -11.23
C TRP A 499 14.51 -10.06 -12.46
N GLN A 500 15.70 -10.07 -13.06
CA GLN A 500 16.03 -10.89 -14.24
C GLN A 500 16.05 -12.39 -13.98
N ASN A 501 16.45 -12.80 -12.77
CA ASN A 501 16.54 -14.21 -12.38
C ASN A 501 15.29 -14.71 -11.63
N GLY A 502 14.29 -13.85 -11.43
CA GLY A 502 13.01 -14.21 -10.81
C GLY A 502 11.95 -14.63 -11.83
N ASP A 503 10.89 -15.26 -11.35
CA ASP A 503 9.74 -15.63 -12.19
C ASP A 503 8.84 -14.43 -12.58
N ASN A 504 9.18 -13.21 -12.12
CA ASN A 504 8.42 -11.98 -12.37
C ASN A 504 8.26 -11.63 -13.86
N ILE A 505 9.18 -12.07 -14.72
CA ILE A 505 9.19 -11.75 -16.15
C ILE A 505 8.23 -12.67 -16.95
N LYS A 506 7.79 -13.79 -16.37
CA LYS A 506 7.05 -14.84 -17.11
C LYS A 506 5.55 -14.60 -17.21
N SER A 507 5.00 -13.64 -16.45
CA SER A 507 3.59 -13.26 -16.55
C SER A 507 3.38 -12.28 -17.71
N SER A 508 3.63 -12.76 -18.93
CA SER A 508 3.03 -12.16 -20.13
C SER A 508 1.53 -12.03 -19.88
N SER A 509 0.95 -10.92 -20.34
CA SER A 509 -0.47 -10.60 -20.31
C SER A 509 -1.29 -11.62 -21.10
N ALA A 510 -1.31 -12.88 -20.65
CA ALA A 510 -2.26 -13.87 -21.08
C ALA A 510 -3.65 -13.27 -20.83
N GLU A 511 -4.57 -13.47 -21.77
CA GLU A 511 -5.96 -13.05 -21.63
C GLU A 511 -6.55 -13.73 -20.38
N PHE A 512 -6.51 -13.03 -19.25
CA PHE A 512 -7.16 -13.48 -18.04
C PHE A 512 -8.65 -13.65 -18.36
N PRO A 513 -9.26 -14.81 -18.06
CA PRO A 513 -10.70 -14.94 -18.08
C PRO A 513 -11.33 -13.80 -17.30
N ILE A 514 -12.49 -13.32 -17.75
CA ILE A 514 -13.13 -12.12 -17.20
C ILE A 514 -13.35 -12.21 -15.69
N GLY A 515 -13.62 -13.42 -15.17
CA GLY A 515 -13.78 -13.68 -13.74
C GLY A 515 -12.51 -13.54 -12.91
N ASP A 516 -11.33 -13.63 -13.52
CA ASP A 516 -10.02 -13.68 -12.87
C ASP A 516 -9.16 -12.44 -13.14
N ILE A 517 -9.70 -11.46 -13.88
CA ILE A 517 -9.03 -10.20 -14.19
C ILE A 517 -8.53 -9.47 -12.93
N TRP A 518 -9.22 -9.62 -11.81
CA TRP A 518 -8.85 -9.03 -10.54
C TRP A 518 -7.57 -9.61 -9.93
N GLN A 519 -7.10 -10.78 -10.39
CA GLN A 519 -5.89 -11.46 -9.90
C GLN A 519 -4.61 -11.01 -10.59
N ARG A 520 -4.71 -10.08 -11.56
CA ARG A 520 -3.54 -9.53 -12.26
C ARG A 520 -2.57 -8.86 -11.29
N ILE A 521 -1.32 -8.75 -11.73
CA ILE A 521 -0.24 -8.08 -10.99
C ILE A 521 -0.46 -6.56 -10.91
N GLY A 522 -1.16 -5.98 -11.89
CA GLY A 522 -1.31 -4.53 -12.03
C GLY A 522 -0.01 -3.86 -12.47
N PHE A 523 0.10 -2.55 -12.25
CA PHE A 523 1.22 -1.76 -12.77
C PHE A 523 2.60 -2.17 -12.22
N MET A 524 2.68 -2.93 -11.13
CA MET A 524 3.94 -3.45 -10.55
C MET A 524 4.70 -4.36 -11.50
N GLN A 525 4.04 -4.92 -12.52
CA GLN A 525 4.71 -5.70 -13.57
C GLN A 525 5.74 -4.86 -14.34
N HIS A 526 5.61 -3.53 -14.33
CA HIS A 526 6.50 -2.57 -14.98
C HIS A 526 7.62 -2.06 -14.05
N ALA A 527 7.97 -2.79 -12.99
CA ALA A 527 9.00 -2.35 -12.03
C ALA A 527 10.37 -2.11 -12.66
N ASP A 528 10.67 -2.76 -13.78
CA ASP A 528 11.85 -2.54 -14.61
C ASP A 528 11.92 -1.12 -15.19
N GLU A 529 10.80 -0.54 -15.64
CA GLU A 529 10.76 0.85 -16.11
C GLU A 529 11.12 1.82 -14.98
N TYR A 530 10.65 1.53 -13.76
CA TYR A 530 10.98 2.32 -12.56
C TYR A 530 12.45 2.16 -12.18
N TYR A 531 13.05 0.98 -12.36
CA TYR A 531 14.49 0.77 -12.21
C TYR A 531 15.30 1.63 -13.18
N HIS A 532 14.94 1.64 -14.47
CA HIS A 532 15.63 2.45 -15.46
C HIS A 532 15.52 3.95 -15.15
N LEU A 533 14.34 4.39 -14.69
CA LEU A 533 14.14 5.76 -14.23
C LEU A 533 15.05 6.09 -13.04
N ALA A 534 15.17 5.19 -12.05
CA ALA A 534 16.04 5.36 -10.89
C ALA A 534 17.51 5.52 -11.28
N CYS A 535 17.99 4.69 -12.22
CA CYS A 535 19.34 4.76 -12.75
C CYS A 535 19.59 6.09 -13.47
N ALA A 536 18.65 6.55 -14.31
CA ALA A 536 18.80 7.82 -15.01
C ALA A 536 18.82 9.03 -14.05
N MET A 537 18.01 8.99 -12.99
CA MET A 537 18.05 10.00 -11.92
C MET A 537 19.39 10.01 -11.19
N LEU A 538 19.94 8.82 -10.89
CA LEU A 538 21.25 8.69 -10.26
C LEU A 538 22.38 9.23 -11.14
N GLU A 539 22.35 8.95 -12.45
CA GLU A 539 23.35 9.46 -13.39
C GLU A 539 23.27 10.98 -13.57
N ARG A 540 22.06 11.55 -13.66
CA ARG A 540 21.89 13.01 -13.67
C ARG A 540 22.48 13.66 -12.44
N TRP A 541 22.22 13.10 -11.27
CA TRP A 541 22.79 13.62 -10.03
C TRP A 541 24.32 13.58 -10.06
N LYS A 542 24.95 12.50 -10.56
CA LYS A 542 26.41 12.42 -10.69
C LYS A 542 26.97 13.50 -11.61
N HIS A 543 26.24 13.83 -12.68
CA HIS A 543 26.62 14.93 -13.58
C HIS A 543 26.53 16.28 -12.87
N ASP A 544 25.38 16.57 -12.25
CA ASP A 544 25.14 17.81 -11.51
C ASP A 544 26.14 17.99 -10.37
N GLU A 545 26.50 16.92 -9.65
CA GLU A 545 27.49 16.98 -8.57
C GLU A 545 28.90 17.27 -9.10
N ARG A 546 29.31 16.65 -10.22
CA ARG A 546 30.60 16.96 -10.86
C ARG A 546 30.66 18.41 -11.33
N GLU A 547 29.56 18.90 -11.90
CA GLU A 547 29.44 20.27 -12.35
C GLU A 547 29.43 21.25 -11.16
N ILE A 548 28.67 20.95 -10.10
CA ILE A 548 28.65 21.72 -8.86
C ILE A 548 30.02 21.69 -8.18
N ARG A 549 30.75 20.57 -8.16
CA ARG A 549 32.09 20.49 -7.58
C ARG A 549 33.11 21.28 -8.42
N ALA A 550 33.01 21.20 -9.75
CA ALA A 550 33.80 22.02 -10.67
C ALA A 550 33.49 23.52 -10.53
N ASN A 551 32.23 23.86 -10.27
CA ASN A 551 31.77 25.23 -10.04
C ASN A 551 32.03 25.72 -8.61
N LEU A 552 32.00 24.86 -7.58
CA LEU A 552 32.38 25.21 -6.21
C LEU A 552 33.86 25.51 -6.11
N ALA A 553 34.69 24.85 -6.92
CA ALA A 553 36.09 25.24 -7.13
C ALA A 553 36.23 26.64 -7.77
N SER A 554 35.18 27.16 -8.43
CA SER A 554 35.12 28.53 -8.95
C SER A 554 34.31 29.51 -8.07
N TRP A 555 33.52 29.02 -7.11
CA TRP A 555 32.65 29.80 -6.19
C TRP A 555 33.33 30.20 -4.87
N ALA A 556 34.64 30.40 -4.84
CA ALA A 556 35.32 31.16 -3.78
C ALA A 556 34.95 32.68 -3.79
N THR A 557 33.78 33.03 -4.32
CA THR A 557 33.21 34.38 -4.34
C THR A 557 31.72 34.33 -3.90
N PRO A 558 31.18 35.39 -3.27
CA PRO A 558 29.94 35.30 -2.49
C PRO A 558 28.72 35.05 -3.38
N PHE A 559 27.83 34.16 -2.93
CA PHE A 559 26.60 33.78 -3.62
C PHE A 559 25.68 34.98 -3.91
N GLY A 560 25.39 35.20 -5.19
CA GLY A 560 24.28 36.02 -5.65
C GLY A 560 22.93 35.32 -5.46
N GLN A 561 21.85 36.11 -5.55
CA GLN A 561 20.47 35.70 -5.23
C GLN A 561 20.05 34.38 -5.92
N VAL A 562 19.66 33.40 -5.09
CA VAL A 562 19.00 32.17 -5.52
C VAL A 562 17.64 32.53 -6.14
N GLN A 563 17.53 32.42 -7.47
CA GLN A 563 16.24 32.47 -8.15
C GLN A 563 15.43 31.22 -7.77
N GLY A 564 14.39 31.40 -6.95
CA GLY A 564 13.41 30.35 -6.67
C GLY A 564 12.73 29.90 -7.96
N THR A 565 12.91 28.63 -8.33
CA THR A 565 12.20 27.97 -9.43
C THR A 565 11.11 27.04 -8.87
N PRO A 566 10.16 26.60 -9.72
CA PRO A 566 8.86 27.19 -10.03
C PRO A 566 7.74 26.73 -9.06
N LYS A 567 6.51 27.25 -9.23
CA LYS A 567 5.32 26.92 -8.43
C LYS A 567 5.22 25.42 -8.10
N TYR A 568 5.41 25.07 -6.83
CA TYR A 568 5.07 23.75 -6.28
C TYR A 568 3.60 23.44 -6.59
N ASP A 569 3.31 22.19 -6.97
CA ASP A 569 1.95 21.62 -7.10
C ASP A 569 1.20 21.83 -8.44
N ASP A 570 1.72 22.64 -9.37
CA ASP A 570 1.07 22.89 -10.68
C ASP A 570 1.69 22.09 -11.86
N GLY A 571 2.79 21.37 -11.63
CA GLY A 571 3.50 20.62 -12.67
C GLY A 571 2.87 19.27 -12.99
N GLU A 572 2.24 19.15 -14.15
CA GLU A 572 1.69 17.89 -14.70
C GLU A 572 2.80 16.88 -15.09
N MET A 573 3.54 16.36 -14.10
CA MET A 573 4.60 15.36 -14.27
C MET A 573 5.72 15.77 -15.25
N VAL A 574 5.86 17.07 -15.51
CA VAL A 574 6.69 17.64 -16.59
C VAL A 574 8.14 17.19 -16.50
N GLN A 575 8.69 17.10 -15.29
CA GLN A 575 10.07 16.67 -15.06
C GLN A 575 10.32 15.21 -15.46
N VAL A 576 9.33 14.34 -15.23
CA VAL A 576 9.45 12.92 -15.59
C VAL A 576 9.28 12.77 -17.09
N LYS A 577 8.36 13.51 -17.72
CA LYS A 577 8.22 13.57 -19.19
C LYS A 577 9.53 13.99 -19.87
N ALA A 578 10.18 15.05 -19.36
CA ALA A 578 11.46 15.50 -19.87
C ALA A 578 12.55 14.43 -19.71
N LEU A 579 12.59 13.75 -18.56
CA LEU A 579 13.53 12.66 -18.30
C LEU A 579 13.32 11.47 -19.24
N ILE A 580 12.08 11.02 -19.43
CA ILE A 580 11.76 9.96 -20.38
C ILE A 580 12.19 10.36 -21.79
N HIS A 581 11.90 11.60 -22.21
CA HIS A 581 12.28 12.09 -23.54
C HIS A 581 13.81 12.12 -23.75
N GLU A 582 14.57 12.53 -22.73
CA GLU A 582 16.03 12.49 -22.79
C GLU A 582 16.55 11.04 -22.85
N MET A 583 16.04 10.14 -22.01
CA MET A 583 16.41 8.71 -22.04
C MET A 583 16.13 8.08 -23.40
N GLU A 584 14.99 8.41 -24.02
CA GLU A 584 14.68 7.94 -25.37
C GLU A 584 15.62 8.57 -26.40
N ASN A 585 16.08 9.81 -26.24
CA ASN A 585 16.90 10.48 -27.27
C ASN A 585 18.42 10.33 -27.07
N MET A 586 18.87 9.85 -25.92
CA MET A 586 20.28 9.52 -25.70
C MET A 586 20.67 8.32 -26.56
N SER A 587 21.43 8.60 -27.61
CA SER A 587 22.12 7.60 -28.41
C SER A 587 23.41 7.25 -27.66
N TYR A 588 23.49 6.08 -27.04
CA TYR A 588 24.74 5.57 -26.47
C TYR A 588 25.64 4.99 -27.56
#